data_AF-A0A0F7S5L9-F1
#
_entry.id   AF-A0A0F7S5L9-F1
#
_cell.length_a   1.000
_cell.length_b   1.000
_cell.length_c   1.000
_cell.angle_alpha   90.00
_cell.angle_beta   90.00
_cell.angle_gamma   90.00
#
_symmetry.space_group_name_H-M   'P 1'
#
loop_
_entity.id
_entity.type
_entity.pdbx_description
1 polymer ?
#
loop_
_entity_poly.entity_id
_entity_poly.type
_entity_poly.pdbx_seq_one_letter_code
_entity_poly.pdbx_strand_id
1 'polypeptide(L)'
;KARFGFFSSAVSQLISVALVYYDVYAWSWTLAGTILTHFEQSDTEIPRSIVWMMIMFVIREIPGMPLTLYRNFVIEERHGFNKMTVRTFVTDTLKEWLLGFIIGVPLISALLWIIRWAGSSFVYYVVVFLFSFQIIAMVLYPTLIQPLFNKLTPLPQGA
;
A
#
# COMPACT_ATOMS: atom_id res chain seq x y z
N LYS A 1 -17.01 -0.86 18.63
CA LYS A 1 -15.66 -0.55 18.12
C LYS A 1 -14.57 -1.47 18.69
N ALA A 2 -14.36 -1.56 20.00
CA ALA A 2 -13.32 -2.43 20.61
C ALA A 2 -13.41 -3.93 20.24
N ARG A 3 -14.60 -4.55 20.33
CA ARG A 3 -14.79 -5.98 19.98
C ARG A 3 -14.47 -6.30 18.52
N PHE A 4 -14.88 -5.42 17.61
CA PHE A 4 -14.57 -5.57 16.18
C PHE A 4 -13.07 -5.37 15.91
N GLY A 5 -12.44 -4.39 16.57
CA GLY A 5 -11.00 -4.18 16.46
C GLY A 5 -10.20 -5.41 16.90
N PHE A 6 -10.59 -6.04 18.02
CA PHE A 6 -9.97 -7.29 18.48
C PHE A 6 -10.15 -8.43 17.48
N PHE A 7 -11.37 -8.63 16.96
CA PHE A 7 -11.65 -9.65 15.95
C PHE A 7 -10.85 -9.44 14.66
N SER A 8 -10.88 -8.23 14.11
CA SER A 8 -10.13 -7.88 12.90
C SER A 8 -8.61 -8.08 13.09
N SER A 9 -8.09 -7.75 14.27
CA SER A 9 -6.68 -8.00 14.61
C SER A 9 -6.37 -9.49 14.69
N ALA A 10 -7.23 -10.29 15.33
CA ALA A 10 -7.06 -11.74 15.42
C ALA A 10 -7.07 -12.40 14.03
N VAL A 11 -8.00 -12.00 13.15
CA VAL A 11 -8.05 -12.47 11.75
C VAL A 11 -6.77 -12.09 11.02
N SER A 12 -6.32 -10.85 11.14
CA SER A 12 -5.08 -10.38 10.49
C SER A 12 -3.85 -11.14 10.98
N GLN A 13 -3.80 -11.48 12.26
CA GLN A 13 -2.73 -12.28 12.85
C GLN A 13 -2.77 -13.72 12.33
N LEU A 14 -3.95 -14.35 12.25
CA LEU A 14 -4.11 -15.69 11.71
C LEU A 14 -3.67 -15.76 10.25
N ILE A 15 -4.04 -14.77 9.44
CA ILE A 15 -3.57 -14.65 8.05
C ILE A 15 -2.04 -14.56 8.03
N SER A 16 -1.45 -13.70 8.86
CA SER A 16 0.01 -13.53 8.91
C SER A 16 0.74 -14.83 9.28
N VAL A 17 0.22 -15.59 10.25
CA VAL A 17 0.76 -16.90 10.63
C VAL A 17 0.59 -17.90 9.50
N ALA A 18 -0.57 -17.94 8.84
CA ALA A 18 -0.79 -18.83 7.70
C ALA A 18 0.16 -18.53 6.53
N LEU A 19 0.41 -17.25 6.23
CA LEU A 19 1.35 -16.86 5.17
C LEU A 19 2.77 -17.37 5.43
N VAL A 20 3.21 -17.38 6.69
CA VAL A 20 4.50 -17.93 7.09
C VAL A 20 4.46 -19.47 7.07
N TYR A 21 3.45 -20.07 7.69
CA TYR A 21 3.34 -21.53 7.84
C TYR A 21 3.23 -22.26 6.49
N TYR A 22 2.55 -21.68 5.51
CA TYR A 22 2.40 -22.24 4.17
C TYR A 22 3.47 -21.74 3.17
N ASP A 23 4.54 -21.09 3.64
CA ASP A 23 5.62 -20.55 2.81
C ASP A 23 5.15 -19.70 1.63
N VAL A 24 4.06 -18.94 1.84
CA VAL A 24 3.42 -18.13 0.78
C VAL A 24 4.39 -17.07 0.25
N TYR A 25 5.33 -16.61 1.08
CA TYR A 25 6.39 -15.70 0.66
C TYR A 25 7.33 -16.34 -0.38
N ALA A 26 7.74 -17.60 -0.18
CA ALA A 26 8.59 -18.31 -1.14
C ALA A 26 7.81 -18.67 -2.41
N TRP A 27 6.59 -19.16 -2.27
CA TRP A 27 5.71 -19.47 -3.41
C TRP A 27 5.40 -18.22 -4.27
N SER A 28 5.13 -17.08 -3.64
CA SER A 28 4.87 -15.85 -4.39
C SER A 28 6.12 -15.32 -5.09
N TRP A 29 7.31 -15.56 -4.54
CA TRP A 29 8.57 -15.18 -5.17
C TRP A 29 8.83 -15.97 -6.46
N THR A 30 8.56 -17.28 -6.43
CA THR A 30 8.66 -18.11 -7.65
C THR A 30 7.60 -17.74 -8.67
N LEU A 31 6.37 -17.44 -8.23
CA LEU A 31 5.30 -16.93 -9.10
C LEU A 31 5.70 -15.61 -9.77
N ALA A 32 6.32 -14.68 -9.04
CA ALA A 32 6.82 -13.43 -9.60
C ALA A 32 7.85 -13.66 -10.71
N GLY A 33 8.79 -14.59 -10.52
CA GLY A 33 9.74 -15.00 -11.54
C GLY A 33 9.06 -15.59 -12.79
N THR A 34 8.11 -16.51 -12.61
CA THR A 34 7.35 -17.11 -13.71
C THR A 34 6.60 -16.05 -14.53
N ILE A 35 5.95 -15.10 -13.85
CA ILE A 35 5.25 -13.99 -14.51
C ILE A 35 6.22 -13.15 -15.35
N LEU A 36 7.39 -12.80 -14.82
CA LEU A 36 8.38 -12.03 -15.58
C LEU A 36 8.88 -12.76 -16.81
N THR A 37 9.18 -14.06 -16.68
CA THR A 37 9.62 -14.87 -17.83
C THR A 37 8.54 -15.02 -18.89
N HIS A 38 7.25 -15.00 -18.50
CA HIS A 38 6.13 -15.02 -19.45
C HIS A 38 6.02 -13.72 -20.26
N PHE A 39 6.38 -12.58 -19.65
CA PHE A 39 6.41 -11.27 -20.32
C PHE A 39 7.74 -10.98 -21.04
N GLU A 40 8.60 -11.99 -21.24
CA GLU A 40 9.93 -11.86 -21.86
C GLU A 40 10.84 -10.82 -21.18
N GLN A 41 10.54 -10.47 -19.92
CA GLN A 41 11.31 -9.53 -19.13
C GLN A 41 12.54 -10.21 -18.55
N SER A 42 13.66 -9.48 -18.47
CA SER A 42 14.86 -9.97 -17.82
C SER A 42 14.58 -10.21 -16.33
N ASP A 43 14.73 -11.47 -15.93
CA ASP A 43 14.54 -11.94 -14.56
C ASP A 43 15.67 -11.45 -13.64
N THR A 44 15.65 -10.15 -13.40
CA THR A 44 16.57 -9.43 -12.52
C THR A 44 15.87 -9.16 -11.19
N GLU A 45 16.65 -8.95 -10.13
CA GLU A 45 16.12 -8.82 -8.77
C GLU A 45 15.11 -7.68 -8.64
N ILE A 46 15.35 -6.52 -9.26
CA ILE A 46 14.50 -5.35 -9.10
C ILE A 46 13.08 -5.56 -9.68
N PRO A 47 12.90 -5.93 -10.97
CA PRO A 47 11.58 -6.29 -11.50
C PRO A 47 10.90 -7.41 -10.72
N ARG A 48 11.66 -8.43 -10.28
CA ARG A 48 11.10 -9.54 -9.52
C ARG A 48 10.58 -9.09 -8.16
N SER A 49 11.33 -8.24 -7.44
CA SER A 49 10.88 -7.64 -6.18
C SER A 49 9.64 -6.78 -6.37
N ILE A 50 9.53 -6.03 -7.47
CA ILE A 50 8.34 -5.22 -7.78
C ILE A 50 7.13 -6.14 -7.98
N VAL A 51 7.22 -7.12 -8.88
CA VAL A 51 6.11 -8.05 -9.16
C VAL A 51 5.72 -8.83 -7.92
N TRP A 52 6.71 -9.30 -7.15
CA TRP A 52 6.48 -9.98 -5.88
C TRP A 52 5.72 -9.12 -4.88
N MET A 53 6.10 -7.85 -4.75
CA MET A 53 5.39 -6.91 -3.89
C MET A 53 3.94 -6.70 -4.35
N MET A 54 3.67 -6.60 -5.66
CA MET A 54 2.31 -6.49 -6.19
C MET A 54 1.46 -7.73 -5.84
N ILE A 55 2.03 -8.92 -5.97
CA ILE A 55 1.37 -10.18 -5.59
C ILE A 55 1.08 -10.20 -4.09
N MET A 56 2.07 -9.85 -3.26
CA MET A 56 1.92 -9.79 -1.80
C MET A 56 0.90 -8.76 -1.35
N PHE A 57 0.84 -7.61 -2.01
CA PHE A 57 -0.18 -6.60 -1.79
C PHE A 57 -1.57 -7.18 -2.01
N VAL A 58 -1.81 -7.84 -3.15
CA VAL A 58 -3.12 -8.44 -3.47
C VAL A 58 -3.50 -9.51 -2.45
N ILE A 59 -2.56 -10.37 -2.05
CA ILE A 59 -2.78 -11.43 -1.06
C ILE A 59 -3.15 -10.86 0.32
N ARG A 60 -2.64 -9.69 0.69
CA ARG A 60 -2.93 -9.04 1.97
C ARG A 60 -4.19 -8.19 1.94
N GLU A 61 -4.41 -7.44 0.87
CA GLU A 61 -5.52 -6.50 0.76
C GLU A 61 -6.87 -7.18 0.53
N ILE A 62 -6.93 -8.20 -0.33
CA ILE A 62 -8.21 -8.87 -0.66
C ILE A 62 -8.89 -9.45 0.59
N PRO A 63 -8.22 -10.21 1.47
CA PRO A 63 -8.84 -10.73 2.69
C PRO A 63 -9.20 -9.63 3.72
N GLY A 64 -8.51 -8.49 3.68
CA GLY A 64 -8.77 -7.35 4.57
C GLY A 64 -9.98 -6.52 4.15
N MET A 65 -10.26 -6.44 2.84
CA MET A 65 -11.33 -5.60 2.29
C MET A 65 -12.72 -5.90 2.88
N PRO A 66 -13.16 -7.16 3.07
CA PRO A 66 -14.45 -7.45 3.72
C PRO A 66 -14.55 -6.89 5.16
N LEU A 67 -13.45 -6.90 5.92
CA LEU A 67 -13.41 -6.34 7.26
C LEU A 67 -13.60 -4.81 7.21
N THR A 68 -12.91 -4.15 6.28
CA THR A 68 -13.05 -2.70 6.07
C THR A 68 -14.47 -2.32 5.63
N LEU A 69 -15.06 -3.08 4.70
CA LEU A 69 -16.44 -2.90 4.27
C LEU A 69 -17.42 -3.04 5.44
N TYR A 70 -17.27 -4.09 6.25
CA TYR A 70 -18.12 -4.31 7.42
C TYR A 70 -17.99 -3.18 8.44
N ARG A 71 -16.77 -2.68 8.68
CA ARG A 71 -16.53 -1.56 9.58
C ARG A 71 -17.29 -0.32 9.12
N ASN A 72 -17.15 0.07 7.86
CA ASN A 72 -17.69 1.34 7.36
C ASN A 72 -19.21 1.25 7.16
N PHE A 73 -19.71 0.23 6.46
CA PHE A 73 -21.12 0.15 6.06
C PHE A 73 -22.05 -0.54 7.07
N VAL A 74 -21.51 -1.23 8.09
CA VAL A 74 -22.35 -1.85 9.13
C VAL A 74 -22.13 -1.17 10.48
N ILE A 75 -20.89 -1.02 10.93
CA ILE A 75 -20.62 -0.48 12.26
C ILE A 75 -20.79 1.04 12.26
N GLU A 76 -20.14 1.76 11.36
CA GLU A 76 -20.20 3.23 11.33
C GLU A 76 -21.55 3.76 10.83
N GLU A 77 -22.16 3.09 9.85
CA GLU A 77 -23.52 3.37 9.39
C GLU A 77 -24.54 3.23 10.54
N ARG A 78 -24.46 2.15 11.34
CA ARG A 78 -25.35 1.97 12.51
C ARG A 78 -25.25 3.12 13.51
N HIS A 79 -24.09 3.75 13.62
CA HIS A 79 -23.87 4.88 14.51
C HIS A 79 -24.08 6.24 13.81
N GLY A 80 -24.53 6.27 12.55
CA GLY A 80 -24.79 7.49 11.77
C GLY A 80 -23.53 8.26 11.37
N PHE A 81 -22.34 7.69 11.56
CA PHE A 81 -21.05 8.33 11.26
C PHE A 81 -20.63 8.15 9.81
N ASN A 82 -21.08 7.09 9.14
CA ASN A 82 -20.71 6.88 7.75
C ASN A 82 -21.38 7.95 6.86
N LYS A 83 -20.54 8.65 6.09
CA LYS A 83 -20.96 9.61 5.05
C LYS A 83 -20.50 9.17 3.66
N MET A 84 -19.83 8.01 3.56
CA MET A 84 -19.31 7.47 2.32
C MET A 84 -20.37 6.60 1.65
N THR A 85 -20.47 6.72 0.32
CA THR A 85 -21.24 5.78 -0.51
C THR A 85 -20.35 4.62 -0.94
N VAL A 86 -20.95 3.49 -1.33
CA VAL A 86 -20.19 2.35 -1.91
C VAL A 86 -19.39 2.78 -3.13
N ARG A 87 -19.94 3.68 -3.97
CA ARG A 87 -19.24 4.24 -5.12
C ARG A 87 -17.99 5.00 -4.67
N THR A 88 -18.11 5.90 -3.70
CA THR A 88 -16.99 6.68 -3.14
C THR A 88 -15.93 5.76 -2.56
N PHE A 89 -16.34 4.75 -1.79
CA PHE A 89 -15.43 3.77 -1.20
C PHE A 89 -14.59 3.04 -2.27
N VAL A 90 -15.23 2.49 -3.30
CA VAL A 90 -14.52 1.76 -4.37
C VAL A 90 -13.61 2.71 -5.16
N THR A 91 -14.10 3.91 -5.52
CA THR A 91 -13.28 4.86 -6.27
C THR A 91 -12.07 5.34 -5.48
N ASP A 92 -12.22 5.60 -4.19
CA ASP A 92 -11.12 6.09 -3.36
C ASP A 92 -10.12 4.95 -3.08
N THR A 93 -10.60 3.73 -2.82
CA THR A 93 -9.74 2.56 -2.66
C THR A 93 -8.88 2.31 -3.91
N LEU A 94 -9.48 2.36 -5.11
CA LEU A 94 -8.73 2.17 -6.36
C LEU A 94 -7.73 3.29 -6.62
N LYS A 95 -8.09 4.55 -6.32
CA LYS A 95 -7.16 5.68 -6.41
C LYS A 95 -6.00 5.54 -5.41
N GLU A 96 -6.28 5.13 -4.18
CA GLU A 96 -5.26 4.88 -3.15
C GLU A 96 -4.28 3.80 -3.61
N TRP A 97 -4.78 2.69 -4.15
CA TRP A 97 -3.95 1.62 -4.69
C TRP A 97 -3.10 2.09 -5.86
N LEU A 98 -3.72 2.76 -6.84
CA LEU A 98 -3.02 3.28 -8.02
C LEU A 98 -1.92 4.27 -7.62
N LEU A 99 -2.23 5.23 -6.76
CA LEU A 99 -1.26 6.22 -6.30
C LEU A 99 -0.15 5.55 -5.47
N GLY A 100 -0.53 4.61 -4.61
CA GLY A 100 0.40 3.79 -3.83
C GLY A 100 1.40 3.05 -4.70
N PHE A 101 0.96 2.48 -5.83
CA PHE A 101 1.85 1.83 -6.79
C PHE A 101 2.69 2.83 -7.59
N ILE A 102 2.11 3.93 -8.07
CA ILE A 102 2.83 4.98 -8.82
C ILE A 102 3.98 5.55 -7.99
N ILE A 103 3.81 5.69 -6.68
CA ILE A 103 4.84 6.22 -5.78
C ILE A 103 5.74 5.10 -5.26
N GLY A 104 5.15 3.99 -4.83
CA GLY A 104 5.86 2.89 -4.16
C GLY A 104 6.79 2.11 -5.08
N VAL A 105 6.40 1.90 -6.35
CA VAL A 105 7.24 1.15 -7.31
C VAL A 105 8.55 1.90 -7.61
N PRO A 106 8.55 3.20 -7.98
CA PRO A 106 9.79 3.95 -8.16
C PRO A 106 10.61 4.05 -6.86
N LEU A 107 9.94 4.25 -5.72
CA LEU A 107 10.61 4.35 -4.42
C LEU A 107 11.41 3.08 -4.10
N ILE A 108 10.78 1.91 -4.23
CA ILE A 108 11.42 0.62 -3.94
C ILE A 108 12.48 0.28 -4.98
N SER A 109 12.23 0.60 -6.26
CA SER A 109 13.22 0.44 -7.32
C SER A 109 14.49 1.24 -7.02
N ALA A 110 14.34 2.51 -6.61
CA ALA A 110 15.44 3.37 -6.22
C ALA A 110 16.17 2.86 -4.97
N LEU A 111 15.44 2.38 -3.96
CA LEU A 111 16.03 1.78 -2.76
C LEU A 111 16.90 0.56 -3.09
N LEU A 112 16.35 -0.39 -3.83
CA LEU A 112 17.08 -1.60 -4.23
C LEU A 112 18.30 -1.26 -5.09
N TRP A 113 18.17 -0.26 -5.98
CA TRP A 113 19.28 0.23 -6.76
C TRP A 113 20.38 0.87 -5.90
N ILE A 114 20.03 1.72 -4.92
CA ILE A 114 20.98 2.32 -3.97
C ILE A 114 21.70 1.25 -3.17
N ILE A 115 20.97 0.23 -2.68
CA ILE A 115 21.54 -0.88 -1.91
C ILE A 115 22.60 -1.62 -2.73
N ARG A 116 22.31 -1.88 -4.01
CA ARG A 116 23.24 -2.55 -4.93
C ARG A 116 24.44 -1.68 -5.29
N TRP A 117 24.23 -0.38 -5.50
CA TRP A 117 25.29 0.54 -5.92
C TRP A 117 26.26 0.90 -4.77
N ALA A 118 25.73 1.16 -3.57
CA ALA A 118 26.52 1.68 -2.45
C ALA A 118 27.26 0.61 -1.64
N GLY A 119 26.98 -0.68 -1.89
CA GLY A 119 27.68 -1.79 -1.25
C GLY A 119 27.61 -1.70 0.29
N SER A 120 28.74 -1.77 0.98
CA SER A 120 28.80 -1.72 2.45
C SER A 120 28.33 -0.39 3.06
N SER A 121 28.37 0.71 2.29
CA SER A 121 27.97 2.04 2.76
C SER A 121 26.50 2.38 2.46
N PHE A 122 25.70 1.40 2.03
CA PHE A 122 24.33 1.63 1.57
C PHE A 122 23.44 2.32 2.59
N VAL A 123 23.64 2.07 3.89
CA VAL A 123 22.83 2.64 4.97
C VAL A 123 22.83 4.17 4.89
N TYR A 124 24.00 4.79 4.71
CA TYR A 124 24.10 6.24 4.63
C TYR A 124 23.29 6.80 3.45
N TYR A 125 23.43 6.21 2.27
CA TYR A 125 22.73 6.66 1.07
C TYR A 125 21.22 6.41 1.12
N VAL A 126 20.79 5.26 1.67
CA VAL A 126 19.37 4.97 1.89
C VAL A 126 18.75 5.98 2.85
N VAL A 127 19.44 6.32 3.95
CA VAL A 127 18.94 7.31 4.92
C VAL A 127 18.80 8.69 4.26
N VAL A 128 19.82 9.16 3.54
CA VAL A 128 19.78 10.45 2.83
C VAL A 128 18.65 10.47 1.79
N PHE A 129 18.49 9.38 1.04
CA PHE A 129 17.43 9.23 0.06
C PHE A 129 16.03 9.26 0.69
N LEU A 130 15.79 8.45 1.73
CA LEU A 130 14.51 8.41 2.43
C LEU A 130 14.18 9.75 3.11
N PHE A 131 15.19 10.43 3.69
CA PHE A 131 15.00 11.74 4.28
C PHE A 131 14.61 12.79 3.23
N SER A 132 15.29 12.78 2.07
CA SER A 132 14.97 13.67 0.95
C SER A 132 13.57 13.39 0.40
N PHE A 133 13.22 12.12 0.21
CA PHE A 133 11.89 11.69 -0.20
C PHE A 133 10.81 12.14 0.80
N GLN A 134 11.07 12.04 2.11
CA GLN A 134 10.14 12.46 3.15
C GLN A 134 9.86 13.96 3.11
N ILE A 135 10.88 14.80 2.91
CA ILE A 135 10.71 16.25 2.77
C ILE A 135 9.87 16.57 1.54
N ILE A 136 10.15 15.92 0.41
CA ILE A 136 9.37 16.10 -0.82
C ILE A 136 7.91 15.69 -0.58
N ALA A 137 7.70 14.54 0.06
CA ALA A 137 6.36 14.04 0.38
C ALA A 137 5.57 14.99 1.29
N MET A 138 6.22 15.65 2.26
CA MET A 138 5.55 16.66 3.10
C MET A 138 4.98 17.84 2.31
N VAL A 139 5.63 18.21 1.20
CA VAL A 139 5.15 19.28 0.32
C VAL A 139 4.09 18.72 -0.65
N LEU A 140 4.37 17.61 -1.32
CA LEU A 140 3.49 17.05 -2.35
C LEU A 140 2.19 16.48 -1.79
N TYR A 141 2.18 16.00 -0.54
CA TYR A 141 1.00 15.40 0.06
C TYR A 141 -0.19 16.36 0.13
N PRO A 142 -0.11 17.53 0.81
CA PRO A 142 -1.23 18.47 0.87
C PRO A 142 -1.55 19.12 -0.48
N THR A 143 -0.55 19.32 -1.36
CA THR A 143 -0.75 20.07 -2.61
C THR A 143 -1.26 19.22 -3.77
N LEU A 144 -0.84 17.96 -3.88
CA LEU A 144 -1.17 17.08 -5.00
C LEU A 144 -1.97 15.86 -4.57
N ILE A 145 -1.62 15.21 -3.46
CA ILE A 145 -2.25 13.95 -3.06
C ILE A 145 -3.63 14.20 -2.44
N GLN A 146 -3.70 15.07 -1.43
CA GLN A 146 -4.94 15.35 -0.70
C GLN A 146 -6.11 15.83 -1.58
N PRO A 147 -5.90 16.72 -2.59
CA PRO A 147 -6.98 17.18 -3.47
C PRO A 147 -7.57 16.09 -4.39
N LEU A 148 -6.85 14.98 -4.64
CA LEU A 148 -7.35 13.87 -5.48
C LEU A 148 -8.44 13.06 -4.78
N PHE A 149 -8.43 13.07 -3.44
CA PHE A 149 -9.36 12.36 -2.57
C PHE A 149 -10.43 13.30 -2.01
N ASN A 150 -10.06 14.54 -1.67
CA ASN A 150 -10.92 15.45 -0.93
C ASN A 150 -11.17 16.74 -1.69
N LYS A 151 -12.41 17.23 -1.62
CA LYS A 151 -12.74 18.59 -2.08
C LYS A 151 -12.25 19.59 -1.05
N LEU A 152 -11.20 20.33 -1.38
CA LEU A 152 -10.69 21.41 -0.57
C LEU A 152 -11.44 22.70 -0.94
N THR A 153 -12.33 23.16 -0.08
CA THR A 153 -12.98 24.46 -0.22
C THR A 153 -12.34 25.46 0.72
N PRO A 154 -11.95 26.66 0.25
CA PRO A 154 -11.52 27.74 1.13
C PRO A 154 -12.61 28.01 2.17
N LEU A 155 -12.19 28.32 3.39
CA LEU A 155 -13.12 28.81 4.41
C LEU A 155 -13.80 30.08 3.86
N PRO A 156 -15.14 30.17 3.93
CA PRO A 156 -15.84 31.40 3.61
C PRO A 156 -15.25 32.54 4.43
N GLN A 157 -15.08 33.71 3.82
CA GLN A 157 -14.79 34.90 4.60
C GLN A 157 -15.97 35.09 5.57
N GLY A 158 -15.66 35.08 6.87
CA GLY A 158 -16.65 35.31 7.91
C GLY A 158 -17.30 36.68 7.75
N ALA A 159 -18.55 36.79 8.19
CA ALA A 159 -19.29 38.05 8.28
C ALA A 159 -18.67 38.99 9.31
#